data_AF-A0AAV2HVK4-F1
#
_entry.id   AF-A0AAV2HVK4-F1
#
_cell.length_a   1.000
_cell.length_b   1.000
_cell.length_c   1.000
_cell.angle_alpha   90.00
_cell.angle_beta   90.00
_cell.angle_gamma   90.00
#
_symmetry.space_group_name_H-M   'P 1'
#
loop_
_entity.id
_entity.type
_entity.pdbx_description
1 polymer ?
#
loop_
_entity_poly.entity_id
_entity_poly.type
_entity_poly.pdbx_seq_one_letter_code
_entity_poly.pdbx_strand_id
1 'polypeptide(L)'
;MMTVIALCLVIGYLKHTDIYAAAQEFDGGNVTEANYYAMVASSEYSADGVVPVAPFGYRPGVATSTNSCQFVRGVPNNLRSHSEMKPAGLSMFYQKYTEAYGIPVVSSMYVPDDALRRACYTLRFLLAGHAVVRQSFYILSGRVAVLSRYEGTTSIPEHSNLPAWWNIRARGLGATTHAPVSSSGEENILCSDNDWYREQDIFLHEASHGVHLLGAVFAIPGWDQRLRRLFNESKSRGLWANTYSMASPEEYFAEGTQSYFNVNSYVPVPDGVRGPINDRNKLMTYDPQLYSMIREIFPCDNVYLKRCFTSRVQEDRQVLQMDCDQTAPVGPGK
;
A
#
# COMPACT_ATOMS: atom_id res chain seq x y z
N MET A 1 -22.88 30.17 3.76
CA MET A 1 -23.65 29.22 2.93
C MET A 1 -23.41 27.81 3.48
N MET A 2 -23.78 27.62 4.75
CA MET A 2 -24.05 26.31 5.35
C MET A 2 -25.48 25.93 4.95
N THR A 3 -25.85 24.65 5.11
CA THR A 3 -27.22 24.09 5.04
C THR A 3 -27.63 23.48 3.70
N VAL A 4 -27.06 22.32 3.31
CA VAL A 4 -27.76 21.25 2.54
C VAL A 4 -27.25 19.83 2.86
N ILE A 5 -26.01 19.63 3.33
CA ILE A 5 -25.41 18.28 3.46
C ILE A 5 -25.98 17.43 4.63
N ALA A 6 -26.85 18.00 5.47
CA ALA A 6 -27.36 17.33 6.68
C ALA A 6 -28.55 16.37 6.48
N LEU A 7 -28.97 16.02 5.25
CA LEU A 7 -30.21 15.25 5.05
C LEU A 7 -30.09 13.85 4.42
N CYS A 8 -28.89 13.38 4.04
CA CYS A 8 -28.75 12.05 3.42
C CYS A 8 -28.23 10.95 4.36
N LEU A 9 -27.99 11.25 5.65
CA LEU A 9 -27.40 10.31 6.62
C LEU A 9 -28.41 9.41 7.35
N VAL A 10 -29.66 9.35 6.90
CA VAL A 10 -30.69 8.52 7.53
C VAL A 10 -31.21 7.53 6.49
N ILE A 11 -30.98 6.24 6.78
CA ILE A 11 -31.41 5.03 6.05
C ILE A 11 -30.32 4.45 5.13
N GLY A 12 -29.77 3.32 5.57
CA GLY A 12 -28.92 2.46 4.76
C GLY A 12 -29.61 2.04 3.46
N TYR A 13 -28.79 1.69 2.46
CA TYR A 13 -29.08 1.55 1.03
C TYR A 13 -28.75 2.80 0.20
N LEU A 14 -27.46 3.04 -0.04
CA LEU A 14 -27.05 3.68 -1.29
C LEU A 14 -26.88 2.59 -2.34
N LYS A 15 -27.63 2.69 -3.44
CA LYS A 15 -27.48 1.82 -4.60
C LYS A 15 -26.24 2.27 -5.37
N HIS A 16 -25.61 1.31 -6.06
CA HIS A 16 -24.44 1.42 -6.95
C HIS A 16 -24.42 2.62 -7.95
N THR A 17 -25.52 3.34 -8.12
CA THR A 17 -25.72 4.47 -9.02
C THR A 17 -25.32 5.83 -8.42
N ASP A 18 -25.26 5.98 -7.10
CA ASP A 18 -24.95 7.28 -6.47
C ASP A 18 -23.43 7.62 -6.50
N ILE A 19 -22.59 6.62 -6.72
CA ILE A 19 -21.13 6.77 -6.93
C ILE A 19 -20.86 7.46 -8.29
N TYR A 20 -21.73 7.26 -9.28
CA TYR A 20 -21.56 7.82 -10.63
C TYR A 20 -21.82 9.34 -10.68
N ALA A 21 -22.74 9.86 -9.85
CA ALA A 21 -23.04 11.29 -9.82
C ALA A 21 -21.90 12.10 -9.20
N ALA A 22 -21.25 11.57 -8.15
CA ALA A 22 -20.08 12.21 -7.55
C ALA A 22 -18.84 12.22 -8.47
N ALA A 23 -18.75 11.30 -9.43
CA ALA A 23 -17.66 11.26 -10.40
C ALA A 23 -17.89 12.17 -11.63
N GLN A 24 -19.14 12.50 -11.97
CA GLN A 24 -19.49 13.31 -13.14
C GLN A 24 -19.58 14.83 -12.86
N GLU A 25 -19.70 15.26 -11.60
CA GLU A 25 -19.62 16.69 -11.24
C GLU A 25 -18.17 17.22 -11.10
N PHE A 26 -17.16 16.36 -11.25
CA PHE A 26 -15.73 16.71 -11.14
C PHE A 26 -15.03 16.83 -12.51
N ASP A 27 -15.69 17.45 -13.49
CA ASP A 27 -15.05 17.92 -14.73
C ASP A 27 -14.46 19.31 -14.49
N GLY A 28 -13.17 19.36 -14.11
CA GLY A 28 -12.46 20.64 -13.93
C GLY A 28 -11.18 20.68 -13.08
N GLY A 29 -10.68 19.57 -12.52
CA GLY A 29 -9.39 19.59 -11.82
C GLY A 29 -8.97 18.29 -11.14
N ASN A 30 -7.87 17.70 -11.62
CA ASN A 30 -6.99 16.74 -10.96
C ASN A 30 -7.64 15.71 -10.01
N VAL A 31 -8.06 14.58 -10.57
CA VAL A 31 -8.27 13.35 -9.80
C VAL A 31 -6.91 12.69 -9.54
N THR A 32 -6.41 12.78 -8.31
CA THR A 32 -5.15 12.16 -7.82
C THR A 32 -5.41 10.80 -7.17
N GLU A 33 -4.38 10.03 -6.81
CA GLU A 33 -4.56 8.79 -6.04
C GLU A 33 -5.09 9.04 -4.62
N ALA A 34 -4.87 10.25 -4.08
CA ALA A 34 -5.63 10.74 -2.92
C ALA A 34 -7.16 10.71 -3.13
N ASN A 35 -7.65 10.89 -4.37
CA ASN A 35 -9.07 10.69 -4.68
C ASN A 35 -9.44 9.20 -4.79
N TYR A 36 -8.52 8.29 -5.11
CA TYR A 36 -8.77 6.85 -5.00
C TYR A 36 -9.05 6.47 -3.55
N TYR A 37 -8.23 6.92 -2.60
CA TYR A 37 -8.52 6.72 -1.17
C TYR A 37 -9.82 7.39 -0.76
N ALA A 38 -10.14 8.60 -1.23
CA ALA A 38 -11.44 9.22 -0.92
C ALA A 38 -12.63 8.46 -1.54
N MET A 39 -12.50 7.96 -2.77
CA MET A 39 -13.56 7.21 -3.49
C MET A 39 -13.81 5.83 -2.88
N VAL A 40 -12.75 5.17 -2.39
CA VAL A 40 -12.83 3.81 -1.84
C VAL A 40 -13.00 3.83 -0.30
N ALA A 41 -12.51 4.86 0.39
CA ALA A 41 -12.54 5.00 1.85
C ALA A 41 -13.62 5.95 2.40
N SER A 42 -14.45 6.60 1.56
CA SER A 42 -15.55 7.48 2.03
C SER A 42 -16.62 6.76 2.87
N SER A 43 -16.51 5.44 3.09
CA SER A 43 -17.33 4.64 4.00
C SER A 43 -16.63 4.25 5.31
N GLU A 44 -15.35 4.59 5.52
CA GLU A 44 -14.49 3.92 6.51
C GLU A 44 -14.28 4.67 7.84
N TYR A 45 -14.82 5.88 7.99
CA TYR A 45 -14.63 6.69 9.19
C TYR A 45 -15.96 7.32 9.64
N SER A 46 -16.54 6.82 10.73
CA SER A 46 -17.65 7.53 11.40
C SER A 46 -17.12 8.77 12.12
N ALA A 47 -17.99 9.78 12.29
CA ALA A 47 -17.64 11.13 12.70
C ALA A 47 -17.05 11.26 14.14
N ASP A 48 -17.00 10.18 14.92
CA ASP A 48 -16.80 10.23 16.38
C ASP A 48 -15.54 9.48 16.91
N GLY A 49 -14.54 9.20 16.05
CA GLY A 49 -13.23 8.65 16.49
C GLY A 49 -13.20 7.12 16.61
N VAL A 50 -13.02 6.43 15.48
CA VAL A 50 -13.61 5.10 15.22
C VAL A 50 -12.60 3.95 15.15
N VAL A 51 -13.05 2.76 15.59
CA VAL A 51 -12.41 1.46 15.43
C VAL A 51 -12.41 1.06 13.95
N PRO A 52 -11.27 0.68 13.35
CA PRO A 52 -11.24 0.28 11.95
C PRO A 52 -12.12 -0.95 11.70
N VAL A 53 -12.91 -0.91 10.61
CA VAL A 53 -13.86 -1.97 10.26
C VAL A 53 -13.26 -2.84 9.16
N ALA A 54 -13.30 -4.16 9.34
CA ALA A 54 -12.99 -5.13 8.29
C ALA A 54 -14.27 -5.42 7.48
N PRO A 55 -14.51 -4.77 6.33
CA PRO A 55 -15.82 -4.81 5.64
C PRO A 55 -16.21 -6.23 5.18
N PHE A 56 -15.23 -7.12 5.00
CA PHE A 56 -15.45 -8.51 4.59
C PHE A 56 -15.11 -9.53 5.68
N GLY A 57 -14.92 -9.05 6.92
CA GLY A 57 -14.42 -9.84 8.03
C GLY A 57 -12.97 -10.30 7.84
N TYR A 58 -12.57 -11.29 8.64
CA TYR A 58 -11.19 -11.80 8.67
C TYR A 58 -11.09 -13.17 8.00
N ARG A 59 -10.02 -13.42 7.24
CA ARG A 59 -9.66 -14.77 6.77
C ARG A 59 -9.03 -15.57 7.93
N PRO A 60 -9.22 -16.90 7.97
CA PRO A 60 -8.70 -17.74 9.04
C PRO A 60 -7.18 -17.93 8.95
N GLY A 61 -6.58 -18.34 10.06
CA GLY A 61 -5.18 -18.71 10.16
C GLY A 61 -4.27 -17.60 10.67
N VAL A 62 -2.97 -17.84 10.56
CA VAL A 62 -1.92 -16.94 11.02
C VAL A 62 -0.87 -16.74 9.93
N ALA A 63 -0.33 -15.54 9.85
CA ALA A 63 0.82 -15.26 9.02
C ALA A 63 2.01 -16.12 9.49
N THR A 64 2.71 -16.72 8.53
CA THR A 64 3.88 -17.54 8.84
C THR A 64 5.13 -16.67 9.03
N SER A 65 6.26 -17.29 9.37
CA SER A 65 7.59 -16.66 9.35
C SER A 65 8.42 -17.05 8.12
N THR A 66 7.83 -17.78 7.18
CA THR A 66 8.48 -18.32 5.98
C THR A 66 8.02 -17.61 4.73
N ASN A 67 8.64 -17.89 3.60
CA ASN A 67 8.20 -17.43 2.28
C ASN A 67 8.55 -18.49 1.22
N SER A 68 7.97 -18.36 0.05
CA SER A 68 8.28 -19.18 -1.13
C SER A 68 8.63 -18.32 -2.34
N CYS A 69 9.20 -17.13 -2.11
CA CYS A 69 9.44 -16.12 -3.14
C CYS A 69 10.22 -16.64 -4.35
N GLN A 70 11.07 -17.65 -4.18
CA GLN A 70 11.84 -18.29 -5.26
C GLN A 70 10.98 -19.14 -6.22
N PHE A 71 9.80 -19.58 -5.76
CA PHE A 71 8.96 -20.57 -6.42
C PHE A 71 7.64 -19.95 -6.90
N VAL A 72 7.61 -19.59 -8.18
CA VAL A 72 6.38 -19.18 -8.88
C VAL A 72 5.64 -20.44 -9.36
N ARG A 73 4.35 -20.53 -9.05
CA ARG A 73 3.51 -21.70 -9.31
C ARG A 73 2.07 -21.28 -9.62
N GLY A 74 1.22 -22.24 -9.96
CA GLY A 74 -0.22 -22.00 -10.11
C GLY A 74 -0.89 -21.58 -8.79
N VAL A 75 -1.94 -20.77 -8.87
CA VAL A 75 -2.72 -20.35 -7.68
C VAL A 75 -3.34 -21.57 -7.01
N PRO A 76 -3.08 -21.82 -5.71
CA PRO A 76 -3.71 -22.91 -4.97
C PRO A 76 -5.25 -22.83 -4.98
N ASN A 77 -5.92 -23.95 -5.22
CA ASN A 77 -7.38 -24.01 -5.37
C ASN A 77 -8.14 -23.51 -4.14
N ASN A 78 -7.62 -23.72 -2.92
CA ASN A 78 -8.27 -23.23 -1.70
C ASN A 78 -8.32 -21.69 -1.66
N LEU A 79 -7.29 -20.99 -2.16
CA LEU A 79 -7.25 -19.53 -2.20
C LEU A 79 -8.26 -18.92 -3.19
N ARG A 80 -8.90 -19.74 -4.04
CA ARG A 80 -10.03 -19.34 -4.88
C ARG A 80 -11.33 -19.21 -4.09
N SER A 81 -11.37 -19.69 -2.85
CA SER A 81 -12.55 -19.61 -1.99
C SER A 81 -12.59 -18.30 -1.22
N HIS A 82 -13.79 -17.72 -1.09
CA HIS A 82 -14.06 -16.61 -0.18
C HIS A 82 -13.83 -16.96 1.31
N SER A 83 -13.75 -18.24 1.67
CA SER A 83 -13.39 -18.66 3.03
C SER A 83 -11.93 -18.36 3.34
N GLU A 84 -11.04 -18.48 2.35
CA GLU A 84 -9.60 -18.32 2.50
C GLU A 84 -9.11 -16.92 2.11
N MET A 85 -9.78 -16.26 1.16
CA MET A 85 -9.40 -14.93 0.66
C MET A 85 -10.64 -14.06 0.45
N LYS A 86 -10.75 -12.96 1.18
CA LYS A 86 -11.88 -12.02 1.07
C LYS A 86 -11.69 -11.00 -0.08
N PRO A 87 -12.79 -10.46 -0.64
CA PRO A 87 -14.19 -10.82 -0.38
C PRO A 87 -14.66 -12.10 -1.09
N ALA A 88 -14.09 -12.46 -2.23
CA ALA A 88 -14.66 -13.45 -3.15
C ALA A 88 -13.71 -14.61 -3.54
N GLY A 89 -12.51 -14.67 -2.95
CA GLY A 89 -11.43 -15.55 -3.40
C GLY A 89 -10.56 -14.89 -4.48
N LEU A 90 -9.40 -15.49 -4.78
CA LEU A 90 -8.55 -15.06 -5.88
C LEU A 90 -9.20 -15.42 -7.22
N SER A 91 -9.57 -14.42 -8.03
CA SER A 91 -10.17 -14.61 -9.35
C SER A 91 -9.29 -15.42 -10.31
N MET A 92 -9.90 -16.22 -11.20
CA MET A 92 -9.24 -16.99 -12.26
C MET A 92 -8.37 -16.14 -13.21
N PHE A 93 -8.48 -14.81 -13.18
CA PHE A 93 -7.48 -13.93 -13.80
C PHE A 93 -6.06 -14.23 -13.31
N TYR A 94 -5.88 -14.42 -12.00
CA TYR A 94 -4.60 -14.77 -11.41
C TYR A 94 -4.22 -16.19 -11.79
N GLN A 95 -3.10 -16.37 -12.47
CA GLN A 95 -2.59 -17.68 -12.91
C GLN A 95 -1.25 -18.03 -12.24
N LYS A 96 -0.49 -17.02 -11.84
CA LYS A 96 0.79 -17.20 -11.14
C LYS A 96 0.66 -16.77 -9.68
N TYR A 97 1.38 -17.48 -8.82
CA TYR A 97 1.37 -17.33 -7.37
C TYR A 97 2.74 -17.61 -6.78
N THR A 98 3.11 -16.78 -5.82
CA THR A 98 4.07 -17.07 -4.76
C THR A 98 3.57 -16.40 -3.47
N GLU A 99 4.30 -16.50 -2.37
CA GLU A 99 3.90 -15.84 -1.12
C GLU A 99 5.08 -15.48 -0.23
N ALA A 100 4.84 -14.46 0.59
CA ALA A 100 5.60 -14.20 1.79
C ALA A 100 4.66 -14.29 2.98
N TYR A 101 5.03 -15.08 4.00
CA TYR A 101 4.30 -15.18 5.26
C TYR A 101 2.84 -15.69 5.14
N GLY A 102 2.54 -16.48 4.12
CA GLY A 102 1.18 -16.91 3.78
C GLY A 102 0.34 -15.83 3.08
N ILE A 103 0.95 -14.70 2.69
CA ILE A 103 0.30 -13.57 2.02
C ILE A 103 0.55 -13.67 0.51
N PRO A 104 -0.51 -13.74 -0.33
CA PRO A 104 -0.37 -13.94 -1.76
C PRO A 104 0.35 -12.82 -2.51
N VAL A 105 1.22 -13.24 -3.42
CA VAL A 105 1.81 -12.42 -4.49
C VAL A 105 1.35 -13.05 -5.81
N VAL A 106 0.54 -12.34 -6.59
CA VAL A 106 -0.21 -12.91 -7.71
C VAL A 106 -0.06 -12.12 -8.99
N SER A 107 -0.30 -12.76 -10.13
CA SER A 107 -0.46 -12.08 -11.42
C SER A 107 -1.22 -12.96 -12.41
N SER A 108 -1.51 -12.41 -13.58
CA SER A 108 -1.85 -13.20 -14.76
C SER A 108 -0.66 -14.05 -15.23
N MET A 109 -0.90 -14.83 -16.29
CA MET A 109 0.14 -15.64 -16.94
C MET A 109 1.17 -14.82 -17.72
N TYR A 110 0.88 -13.55 -18.05
CA TYR A 110 1.73 -12.73 -18.93
C TYR A 110 2.91 -12.08 -18.22
N VAL A 111 2.84 -11.94 -16.90
CA VAL A 111 3.90 -11.34 -16.10
C VAL A 111 5.11 -12.27 -16.00
N PRO A 112 6.35 -11.82 -16.24
CA PRO A 112 7.56 -12.60 -16.02
C PRO A 112 7.72 -13.05 -14.57
N ASP A 113 8.21 -14.26 -14.34
CA ASP A 113 8.37 -14.81 -12.99
C ASP A 113 9.27 -13.94 -12.11
N ASP A 114 10.31 -13.32 -12.69
CA ASP A 114 11.22 -12.44 -11.96
C ASP A 114 10.55 -11.18 -11.41
N ALA A 115 9.44 -10.72 -12.01
CA ALA A 115 8.65 -9.63 -11.46
C ALA A 115 7.88 -10.11 -10.22
N LEU A 116 7.32 -11.32 -10.25
CA LEU A 116 6.68 -11.92 -9.07
C LEU A 116 7.66 -12.17 -7.93
N ARG A 117 8.85 -12.68 -8.25
CA ARG A 117 9.91 -12.90 -7.24
C ARG A 117 10.30 -11.60 -6.55
N ARG A 118 10.46 -10.52 -7.31
CA ARG A 118 10.78 -9.19 -6.76
C ARG A 118 9.63 -8.62 -5.95
N ALA A 119 8.40 -8.72 -6.44
CA ALA A 119 7.24 -8.28 -5.69
C ALA A 119 7.13 -9.02 -4.35
N CYS A 120 7.41 -10.32 -4.36
CA CYS A 120 7.48 -11.13 -3.15
C CYS A 120 8.62 -10.70 -2.23
N TYR A 121 9.80 -10.38 -2.75
CA TYR A 121 10.89 -9.80 -1.96
C TYR A 121 10.47 -8.51 -1.26
N THR A 122 9.84 -7.57 -1.96
CA THR A 122 9.40 -6.30 -1.37
C THR A 122 8.36 -6.53 -0.26
N LEU A 123 7.37 -7.41 -0.50
CA LEU A 123 6.39 -7.77 0.54
C LEU A 123 7.05 -8.46 1.75
N ARG A 124 7.96 -9.41 1.48
CA ARG A 124 8.76 -10.11 2.49
C ARG A 124 9.55 -9.13 3.35
N PHE A 125 10.14 -8.12 2.71
CA PHE A 125 10.92 -7.07 3.38
C PHE A 125 10.03 -6.19 4.28
N LEU A 126 8.95 -5.65 3.73
CA LEU A 126 8.08 -4.72 4.44
C LEU A 126 7.39 -5.36 5.66
N LEU A 127 7.06 -6.65 5.60
CA LEU A 127 6.35 -7.35 6.68
C LEU A 127 7.27 -8.14 7.62
N ALA A 128 8.59 -8.04 7.44
CA ALA A 128 9.55 -8.80 8.26
C ALA A 128 9.54 -8.37 9.73
N GLY A 129 9.56 -7.06 9.97
CA GLY A 129 9.98 -6.52 11.26
C GLY A 129 8.92 -6.40 12.35
N HIS A 130 7.64 -6.53 12.00
CA HIS A 130 6.54 -6.31 12.94
C HIS A 130 5.47 -7.41 12.82
N ALA A 131 5.48 -8.35 13.76
CA ALA A 131 4.65 -9.56 13.69
C ALA A 131 3.15 -9.26 13.70
N VAL A 132 2.70 -8.32 14.55
CA VAL A 132 1.27 -7.98 14.68
C VAL A 132 0.75 -7.25 13.44
N VAL A 133 1.53 -6.34 12.86
CA VAL A 133 1.22 -5.67 11.58
C VAL A 133 1.11 -6.70 10.45
N ARG A 134 2.07 -7.64 10.37
CA ARG A 134 2.05 -8.75 9.42
C ARG A 134 0.81 -9.64 9.58
N GLN A 135 0.46 -9.98 10.82
CA GLN A 135 -0.75 -10.77 11.10
C GLN A 135 -2.02 -10.03 10.67
N SER A 136 -2.10 -8.73 10.93
CA SER A 136 -3.23 -7.91 10.51
C SER A 136 -3.39 -7.91 8.98
N PHE A 137 -2.30 -7.65 8.25
CA PHE A 137 -2.30 -7.67 6.79
C PHE A 137 -2.80 -9.02 6.25
N TYR A 138 -2.35 -10.12 6.87
CA TYR A 138 -2.79 -11.48 6.54
C TYR A 138 -4.30 -11.65 6.75
N ILE A 139 -4.83 -11.36 7.95
CA ILE A 139 -6.24 -11.66 8.26
C ILE A 139 -7.21 -10.75 7.51
N LEU A 140 -6.78 -9.56 7.08
CA LEU A 140 -7.56 -8.68 6.21
C LEU A 140 -7.52 -9.09 4.73
N SER A 141 -6.99 -10.28 4.42
CA SER A 141 -6.89 -10.79 3.05
C SER A 141 -6.05 -9.92 2.13
N GLY A 142 -5.10 -9.16 2.70
CA GLY A 142 -4.12 -8.41 1.95
C GLY A 142 -3.36 -9.30 0.99
N ARG A 143 -3.01 -8.74 -0.15
CA ARG A 143 -2.23 -9.38 -1.21
C ARG A 143 -1.56 -8.32 -2.06
N VAL A 144 -0.62 -8.75 -2.88
CA VAL A 144 -0.03 -7.88 -3.90
C VAL A 144 -0.18 -8.50 -5.28
N ALA A 145 -0.42 -7.67 -6.28
CA ALA A 145 -0.57 -8.09 -7.66
C ALA A 145 0.43 -7.40 -8.59
N VAL A 146 0.93 -8.14 -9.58
CA VAL A 146 1.78 -7.57 -10.63
C VAL A 146 0.98 -7.48 -11.93
N LEU A 147 1.06 -6.31 -12.56
CA LEU A 147 0.46 -6.03 -13.86
C LEU A 147 1.45 -6.26 -14.98
N SER A 148 1.05 -6.99 -16.02
CA SER A 148 1.85 -7.08 -17.25
C SER A 148 1.85 -5.74 -18.00
N ARG A 149 2.84 -5.51 -18.86
CA ARG A 149 2.85 -4.38 -19.81
C ARG A 149 1.68 -4.39 -20.80
N TYR A 150 0.98 -5.52 -20.93
CA TYR A 150 -0.21 -5.68 -21.79
C TYR A 150 -1.53 -5.49 -21.05
N GLU A 151 -1.49 -5.22 -19.75
CA GLU A 151 -2.65 -5.11 -18.88
C GLU A 151 -2.81 -3.67 -18.40
N GLY A 152 -4.03 -3.27 -18.11
CA GLY A 152 -4.32 -1.98 -17.47
C GLY A 152 -4.57 -2.16 -15.97
N THR A 153 -4.58 -1.07 -15.22
CA THR A 153 -4.95 -1.08 -13.78
C THR A 153 -6.27 -1.78 -13.52
N THR A 154 -7.28 -1.58 -14.38
CA THR A 154 -8.60 -2.24 -14.25
C THR A 154 -8.60 -3.70 -14.69
N SER A 155 -7.47 -4.25 -15.16
CA SER A 155 -7.30 -5.70 -15.38
C SER A 155 -7.15 -6.46 -14.07
N ILE A 156 -6.68 -5.80 -13.00
CA ILE A 156 -6.74 -6.36 -11.64
C ILE A 156 -8.22 -6.52 -11.26
N PRO A 157 -8.68 -7.73 -10.92
CA PRO A 157 -10.09 -8.00 -10.60
C PRO A 157 -10.68 -7.06 -9.55
N GLU A 158 -9.91 -6.72 -8.51
CA GLU A 158 -10.30 -5.83 -7.42
C GLU A 158 -10.41 -4.36 -7.85
N HIS A 159 -9.87 -3.99 -9.01
CA HIS A 159 -9.92 -2.63 -9.58
C HIS A 159 -10.84 -2.55 -10.81
N SER A 160 -11.54 -3.63 -11.15
CA SER A 160 -12.33 -3.74 -12.39
C SER A 160 -13.54 -2.79 -12.45
N ASN A 161 -13.99 -2.29 -11.30
CA ASN A 161 -15.06 -1.31 -11.18
C ASN A 161 -14.60 0.15 -11.37
N LEU A 162 -13.29 0.39 -11.46
CA LEU A 162 -12.75 1.72 -11.72
C LEU A 162 -13.04 2.16 -13.15
N PRO A 163 -13.29 3.46 -13.39
CA PRO A 163 -13.43 3.99 -14.75
C PRO A 163 -12.21 3.68 -15.64
N ALA A 164 -12.44 3.43 -16.92
CA ALA A 164 -11.39 2.99 -17.85
C ALA A 164 -10.20 3.96 -17.99
N TRP A 165 -10.36 5.24 -17.68
CA TRP A 165 -9.27 6.23 -17.72
C TRP A 165 -8.15 5.93 -16.71
N TRP A 166 -8.42 5.14 -15.67
CA TRP A 166 -7.40 4.64 -14.73
C TRP A 166 -6.29 3.84 -15.42
N ASN A 167 -6.58 3.20 -16.55
CA ASN A 167 -5.60 2.44 -17.33
C ASN A 167 -4.54 3.33 -17.99
N ILE A 168 -4.80 4.64 -18.13
CA ILE A 168 -3.86 5.61 -18.68
C ILE A 168 -3.18 6.39 -17.54
N ARG A 169 -3.89 6.58 -16.42
CA ARG A 169 -3.42 7.41 -15.30
C ARG A 169 -2.32 6.77 -14.47
N ALA A 170 -2.50 5.49 -14.13
CA ALA A 170 -1.71 4.82 -13.12
C ALA A 170 -1.35 3.41 -13.56
N ARG A 171 -0.19 2.95 -13.09
CA ARG A 171 0.30 1.59 -13.26
C ARG A 171 0.50 0.89 -11.93
N GLY A 172 0.11 1.52 -10.83
CA GLY A 172 0.05 0.97 -9.48
C GLY A 172 -1.08 1.64 -8.70
N LEU A 173 -1.53 0.94 -7.68
CA LEU A 173 -2.53 1.41 -6.71
C LEU A 173 -2.28 0.69 -5.38
N GLY A 174 -2.37 1.41 -4.29
CA GLY A 174 -2.29 0.86 -2.94
C GLY A 174 -3.55 0.10 -2.51
N ALA A 175 -3.38 -0.88 -1.62
CA ALA A 175 -4.51 -1.62 -1.07
C ALA A 175 -5.38 -0.75 -0.14
N THR A 176 -6.66 -1.06 -0.09
CA THR A 176 -7.65 -0.52 0.85
C THR A 176 -8.41 -1.68 1.52
N THR A 177 -9.24 -1.41 2.53
CA THR A 177 -10.03 -2.49 3.15
C THR A 177 -11.08 -3.07 2.21
N HIS A 178 -11.52 -2.31 1.21
CA HIS A 178 -12.50 -2.72 0.18
C HIS A 178 -11.85 -3.35 -1.06
N ALA A 179 -10.62 -2.96 -1.39
CA ALA A 179 -9.78 -3.58 -2.42
C ALA A 179 -8.44 -3.99 -1.78
N PRO A 180 -8.37 -5.16 -1.10
CA PRO A 180 -7.21 -5.55 -0.29
C PRO A 180 -6.02 -6.03 -1.15
N VAL A 181 -5.72 -5.32 -2.24
CA VAL A 181 -4.60 -5.60 -3.14
C VAL A 181 -3.80 -4.33 -3.42
N SER A 182 -2.49 -4.37 -3.18
CA SER A 182 -1.58 -3.37 -3.73
C SER A 182 -1.06 -3.89 -5.07
N SER A 183 -0.96 -3.03 -6.08
CA SER A 183 -0.55 -3.46 -7.42
C SER A 183 0.52 -2.54 -8.02
N SER A 184 1.37 -3.08 -8.88
CA SER A 184 2.24 -2.26 -9.72
C SER A 184 2.63 -2.97 -11.03
N GLY A 185 3.04 -2.20 -12.02
CA GLY A 185 3.52 -2.66 -13.30
C GLY A 185 4.86 -3.40 -13.21
N GLU A 186 4.99 -4.46 -14.00
CA GLU A 186 6.23 -5.23 -14.13
C GLU A 186 7.41 -4.35 -14.57
N GLU A 187 7.17 -3.31 -15.37
CA GLU A 187 8.19 -2.37 -15.82
C GLU A 187 8.82 -1.63 -14.64
N ASN A 188 8.01 -1.24 -13.64
CA ASN A 188 8.52 -0.64 -12.42
C ASN A 188 9.20 -1.72 -11.57
N ILE A 189 8.53 -2.83 -11.28
CA ILE A 189 9.11 -3.85 -10.40
C ILE A 189 10.48 -4.36 -10.90
N LEU A 190 10.67 -4.47 -12.21
CA LEU A 190 11.93 -4.91 -12.83
C LEU A 190 12.91 -3.78 -13.14
N CYS A 191 12.53 -2.51 -12.95
CA CYS A 191 13.29 -1.34 -13.39
C CYS A 191 13.66 -1.41 -14.88
N SER A 192 12.65 -1.68 -15.71
CA SER A 192 12.79 -1.78 -17.16
C SER A 192 13.02 -0.41 -17.81
N ASP A 193 13.51 -0.40 -19.04
CA ASP A 193 13.83 0.85 -19.76
C ASP A 193 12.60 1.69 -20.13
N ASN A 194 11.41 1.08 -20.15
CA ASN A 194 10.13 1.75 -20.36
C ASN A 194 9.45 2.19 -19.04
N ASP A 195 10.10 2.08 -17.89
CA ASP A 195 9.56 2.56 -16.61
C ASP A 195 9.60 4.10 -16.55
N TRP A 196 8.43 4.73 -16.58
CA TRP A 196 8.28 6.18 -16.46
C TRP A 196 8.70 6.72 -15.09
N TYR A 197 8.71 5.85 -14.07
CA TYR A 197 9.05 6.17 -12.70
C TYR A 197 10.39 5.56 -12.29
N ARG A 198 11.34 5.42 -13.22
CA ARG A 198 12.62 4.70 -13.00
C ARG A 198 13.40 5.14 -11.75
N GLU A 199 13.28 6.40 -11.36
CA GLU A 199 13.98 6.96 -10.19
C GLU A 199 13.34 6.59 -8.84
N GLN A 200 12.14 6.01 -8.81
CA GLN A 200 11.41 5.70 -7.58
C GLN A 200 10.75 4.31 -7.59
N ASP A 201 10.80 3.61 -6.46
CA ASP A 201 10.17 2.29 -6.32
C ASP A 201 8.67 2.47 -6.03
N ILE A 202 7.85 2.48 -7.09
CA ILE A 202 6.39 2.62 -6.99
C ILE A 202 5.79 1.40 -6.32
N PHE A 203 6.28 0.20 -6.62
CA PHE A 203 5.73 -0.99 -5.97
C PHE A 203 5.92 -0.96 -4.45
N LEU A 204 7.06 -0.46 -3.95
CA LEU A 204 7.25 -0.23 -2.52
C LEU A 204 6.28 0.83 -1.97
N HIS A 205 6.01 1.90 -2.72
CA HIS A 205 4.99 2.90 -2.36
C HIS A 205 3.61 2.25 -2.19
N GLU A 206 3.14 1.53 -3.21
CA GLU A 206 1.82 0.89 -3.18
C GLU A 206 1.70 -0.20 -2.12
N ALA A 207 2.76 -0.98 -1.93
CA ALA A 207 2.80 -1.96 -0.86
C ALA A 207 2.78 -1.29 0.53
N SER A 208 3.36 -0.09 0.67
CA SER A 208 3.34 0.68 1.92
C SER A 208 1.94 1.14 2.29
N HIS A 209 1.09 1.49 1.32
CA HIS A 209 -0.32 1.74 1.58
C HIS A 209 -1.04 0.52 2.16
N GLY A 210 -0.75 -0.68 1.65
CA GLY A 210 -1.30 -1.91 2.21
C GLY A 210 -0.79 -2.18 3.63
N VAL A 211 0.51 -1.98 3.89
CA VAL A 211 1.08 -2.10 5.25
C VAL A 211 0.42 -1.10 6.21
N HIS A 212 0.10 0.10 5.73
CA HIS A 212 -0.64 1.10 6.48
C HIS A 212 -2.08 0.64 6.74
N LEU A 213 -2.90 0.54 5.69
CA LEU A 213 -4.37 0.41 5.79
C LEU A 213 -4.84 -0.99 6.20
N LEU A 214 -4.10 -2.05 5.86
CA LEU A 214 -4.41 -3.42 6.25
C LEU A 214 -3.56 -3.92 7.42
N GLY A 215 -2.47 -3.25 7.73
CA GLY A 215 -1.55 -3.64 8.80
C GLY A 215 -1.68 -2.71 10.01
N ALA A 216 -0.99 -1.58 9.96
CA ALA A 216 -0.77 -0.69 11.09
C ALA A 216 -2.07 -0.13 11.69
N VAL A 217 -3.04 0.25 10.86
CA VAL A 217 -4.34 0.79 11.33
C VAL A 217 -5.05 -0.17 12.28
N PHE A 218 -4.98 -1.48 12.03
CA PHE A 218 -5.66 -2.50 12.81
C PHE A 218 -4.77 -3.13 13.89
N ALA A 219 -3.45 -3.11 13.69
CA ALA A 219 -2.49 -3.72 14.60
C ALA A 219 -2.03 -2.77 15.73
N ILE A 220 -1.97 -1.46 15.46
CA ILE A 220 -1.37 -0.49 16.36
C ILE A 220 -2.44 0.50 16.85
N PRO A 221 -2.75 0.52 18.16
CA PRO A 221 -3.77 1.40 18.71
C PRO A 221 -3.55 2.88 18.36
N GLY A 222 -4.59 3.53 17.85
CA GLY A 222 -4.58 4.96 17.53
C GLY A 222 -3.67 5.35 16.36
N TRP A 223 -3.17 4.39 15.56
CA TRP A 223 -2.22 4.65 14.47
C TRP A 223 -2.71 5.73 13.49
N ASP A 224 -3.90 5.54 12.92
CA ASP A 224 -4.45 6.46 11.91
C ASP A 224 -4.67 7.88 12.49
N GLN A 225 -5.19 7.97 13.72
CA GLN A 225 -5.37 9.25 14.41
C GLN A 225 -4.03 9.98 14.60
N ARG A 226 -2.96 9.25 14.96
CA ARG A 226 -1.60 9.81 15.06
C ARG A 226 -1.09 10.27 13.70
N LEU A 227 -1.30 9.49 12.63
CA LEU A 227 -0.86 9.83 11.27
C LEU A 227 -1.55 11.10 10.77
N ARG A 228 -2.88 11.18 10.88
CA ARG A 228 -3.67 12.35 10.45
C ARG A 228 -3.28 13.62 11.20
N ARG A 229 -3.05 13.50 12.52
CA ARG A 229 -2.55 14.61 13.33
C ARG A 229 -1.19 15.07 12.84
N LEU A 230 -0.25 14.13 12.68
CA LEU A 230 1.10 14.43 12.23
C LEU A 230 1.11 15.05 10.83
N PHE A 231 0.30 14.55 9.90
CA PHE A 231 0.10 15.13 8.58
C PHE A 231 -0.33 16.60 8.67
N ASN A 232 -1.35 16.92 9.47
CA ASN A 232 -1.85 18.28 9.63
C ASN A 232 -0.81 19.21 10.29
N GLU A 233 -0.04 18.70 11.26
CA GLU A 233 1.05 19.43 11.90
C GLU A 233 2.20 19.71 10.91
N SER A 234 2.65 18.71 10.15
CA SER A 234 3.70 18.90 9.12
C SER A 234 3.24 19.85 8.01
N LYS A 235 1.99 19.73 7.56
CA LYS A 235 1.38 20.64 6.59
C LYS A 235 1.31 22.08 7.11
N SER A 236 0.92 22.31 8.37
CA SER A 236 0.84 23.66 8.95
C SER A 236 2.22 24.31 9.14
N ARG A 237 3.28 23.51 9.32
CA ARG A 237 4.68 23.97 9.32
C ARG A 237 5.26 24.20 7.92
N GLY A 238 4.50 23.94 6.86
CA GLY A 238 4.97 24.04 5.47
C GLY A 238 5.95 22.93 5.06
N LEU A 239 6.04 21.84 5.84
CA LEU A 239 6.81 20.68 5.43
C LEU A 239 6.14 20.03 4.21
N TRP A 240 6.95 19.46 3.33
CA TRP A 240 6.49 18.77 2.11
C TRP A 240 5.65 19.64 1.17
N ALA A 241 5.70 20.97 1.32
CA ALA A 241 4.96 21.90 0.47
C ALA A 241 5.30 21.69 -1.01
N ASN A 242 4.26 21.69 -1.85
CA ASN A 242 4.37 21.45 -3.29
C ASN A 242 5.01 20.10 -3.67
N THR A 243 4.76 19.05 -2.88
CA THR A 243 5.10 17.64 -3.19
C THR A 243 3.85 16.77 -3.13
N TYR A 244 3.95 15.56 -3.71
CA TYR A 244 2.86 14.59 -3.68
C TYR A 244 2.54 14.11 -2.26
N SER A 245 3.53 14.12 -1.36
CA SER A 245 3.36 13.72 0.04
C SER A 245 2.30 14.54 0.78
N MET A 246 1.93 15.73 0.29
CA MET A 246 0.87 16.57 0.90
C MET A 246 -0.52 16.37 0.29
N ALA A 247 -0.70 15.39 -0.61
CA ALA A 247 -1.98 15.07 -1.21
C ALA A 247 -2.96 14.45 -0.19
N SER A 248 -2.48 13.51 0.66
CA SER A 248 -3.26 12.94 1.76
C SER A 248 -2.36 12.37 2.87
N PRO A 249 -2.90 12.03 4.06
CA PRO A 249 -2.16 11.32 5.11
C PRO A 249 -1.58 9.98 4.64
N GLU A 250 -2.28 9.26 3.77
CA GLU A 250 -1.85 7.98 3.21
C GLU A 250 -0.62 8.19 2.30
N GLU A 251 -0.64 9.21 1.44
CA GLU A 251 0.47 9.58 0.55
C GLU A 251 1.68 10.09 1.32
N TYR A 252 1.43 10.88 2.36
CA TYR A 252 2.45 11.34 3.29
C TYR A 252 3.22 10.18 3.93
N PHE A 253 2.52 9.13 4.34
CA PHE A 253 3.15 7.92 4.86
C PHE A 253 3.91 7.14 3.78
N ALA A 254 3.33 6.94 2.60
CA ALA A 254 3.93 6.14 1.53
C ALA A 254 5.20 6.80 0.94
N GLU A 255 5.15 8.11 0.62
CA GLU A 255 6.31 8.90 0.16
C GLU A 255 7.41 8.99 1.23
N GLY A 256 7.01 9.16 2.49
CA GLY A 256 7.92 9.10 3.63
C GLY A 256 8.60 7.74 3.72
N THR A 257 7.86 6.65 3.50
CA THR A 257 8.40 5.28 3.53
C THR A 257 9.38 5.01 2.39
N GLN A 258 9.10 5.50 1.17
CA GLN A 258 10.07 5.46 0.08
C GLN A 258 11.37 6.19 0.44
N SER A 259 11.25 7.37 1.06
CA SER A 259 12.40 8.16 1.51
C SER A 259 13.17 7.42 2.61
N TYR A 260 12.47 6.82 3.57
CA TYR A 260 13.04 6.01 4.64
C TYR A 260 13.85 4.81 4.11
N PHE A 261 13.47 4.21 2.98
CA PHE A 261 14.22 3.13 2.34
C PHE A 261 15.13 3.59 1.19
N ASN A 262 15.32 4.90 1.02
CA ASN A 262 16.19 5.51 0.02
C ASN A 262 15.79 5.15 -1.43
N VAL A 263 14.50 5.04 -1.70
CA VAL A 263 13.92 4.69 -3.00
C VAL A 263 12.90 5.70 -3.51
N ASN A 264 12.92 6.92 -2.96
CA ASN A 264 12.19 8.05 -3.52
C ASN A 264 13.07 8.81 -4.54
N SER A 265 12.43 9.46 -5.50
CA SER A 265 13.08 10.32 -6.49
C SER A 265 13.52 11.65 -5.88
N TYR A 266 14.46 12.34 -6.54
CA TYR A 266 15.02 13.60 -6.05
C TYR A 266 14.82 14.72 -7.05
N VAL A 267 14.31 15.85 -6.56
CA VAL A 267 14.47 17.15 -7.22
C VAL A 267 14.93 18.19 -6.19
N PRO A 268 15.81 19.13 -6.55
CA PRO A 268 16.30 20.14 -5.62
C PRO A 268 15.20 21.10 -5.17
N VAL A 269 14.18 21.32 -6.01
CA VAL A 269 13.04 22.20 -5.75
C VAL A 269 11.75 21.40 -5.98
N PRO A 270 10.79 21.40 -5.04
CA PRO A 270 9.53 20.70 -5.21
C PRO A 270 8.76 21.11 -6.47
N ASP A 271 8.30 20.13 -7.26
CA ASP A 271 7.68 20.33 -8.58
C ASP A 271 6.19 19.97 -8.65
N GLY A 272 5.54 19.84 -7.48
CA GLY A 272 4.15 19.38 -7.35
C GLY A 272 4.04 17.87 -7.14
N VAL A 273 5.09 17.10 -7.43
CA VAL A 273 5.12 15.65 -7.22
C VAL A 273 6.32 15.26 -6.35
N ARG A 274 7.52 15.64 -6.76
CA ARG A 274 8.78 15.22 -6.15
C ARG A 274 9.32 16.32 -5.24
N GLY A 275 10.28 15.97 -4.38
CA GLY A 275 10.96 16.92 -3.51
C GLY A 275 12.42 16.55 -3.20
N PRO A 276 13.08 17.33 -2.34
CA PRO A 276 14.50 17.11 -2.01
C PRO A 276 14.73 16.00 -0.97
N ILE A 277 13.67 15.57 -0.26
CA ILE A 277 13.72 14.64 0.87
C ILE A 277 13.53 13.20 0.37
N ASN A 278 14.56 12.64 -0.24
CA ASN A 278 14.46 11.36 -0.94
C ASN A 278 15.21 10.19 -0.29
N ASP A 279 15.82 10.44 0.87
CA ASP A 279 16.63 9.47 1.60
C ASP A 279 16.38 9.53 3.12
N ARG A 280 16.81 8.46 3.81
CA ARG A 280 16.55 8.23 5.24
C ARG A 280 17.13 9.33 6.11
N ASN A 281 18.33 9.81 5.80
CA ASN A 281 19.03 10.80 6.62
C ASN A 281 18.37 12.17 6.49
N LYS A 282 17.98 12.55 5.27
CA LYS A 282 17.20 13.76 5.03
C LYS A 282 15.86 13.69 5.74
N LEU A 283 15.14 12.58 5.64
CA LEU A 283 13.86 12.39 6.34
C LEU A 283 14.02 12.53 7.86
N MET A 284 15.01 11.86 8.44
CA MET A 284 15.28 11.91 9.89
C MET A 284 15.52 13.34 10.39
N THR A 285 16.15 14.18 9.58
CA THR A 285 16.46 15.58 9.94
C THR A 285 15.29 16.52 9.66
N TYR A 286 14.62 16.33 8.52
CA TYR A 286 13.57 17.22 8.02
C TYR A 286 12.22 17.00 8.70
N ASP A 287 11.82 15.74 8.86
CA ASP A 287 10.57 15.33 9.51
C ASP A 287 10.82 14.16 10.47
N PRO A 288 11.47 14.42 11.63
CA PRO A 288 11.83 13.39 12.60
C PRO A 288 10.61 12.66 13.19
N GLN A 289 9.44 13.29 13.18
CA GLN A 289 8.22 12.68 13.67
C GLN A 289 7.69 11.63 12.68
N LEU A 290 7.68 11.94 11.37
CA LEU A 290 7.36 10.94 10.35
C LEU A 290 8.38 9.80 10.32
N TYR A 291 9.67 10.14 10.44
CA TYR A 291 10.73 9.15 10.57
C TYR A 291 10.47 8.17 11.73
N SER A 292 10.15 8.69 12.92
CA SER A 292 9.88 7.87 14.10
C SER A 292 8.64 7.01 13.94
N MET A 293 7.59 7.55 13.31
CA MET A 293 6.37 6.81 13.01
C MET A 293 6.68 5.65 12.05
N ILE A 294 7.34 5.88 10.92
CA ILE A 294 7.73 4.82 9.99
C ILE A 294 8.58 3.74 10.68
N ARG A 295 9.49 4.13 11.59
CA ARG A 295 10.31 3.18 12.36
C ARG A 295 9.49 2.29 13.32
N GLU A 296 8.30 2.72 13.75
CA GLU A 296 7.40 1.87 14.56
C GLU A 296 6.90 0.66 13.76
N ILE A 297 6.63 0.83 12.45
CA ILE A 297 6.25 -0.28 11.54
C ILE A 297 7.46 -1.11 11.12
N PHE A 298 8.60 -0.46 10.88
CA PHE A 298 9.83 -1.10 10.41
C PHE A 298 10.95 -1.01 11.47
N PRO A 299 10.78 -1.65 12.64
CA PRO A 299 11.69 -1.49 13.78
C PRO A 299 13.02 -2.21 13.57
N CYS A 300 13.07 -3.19 12.67
CA CYS A 300 14.32 -3.83 12.30
C CYS A 300 15.15 -2.89 11.40
N ASP A 301 16.43 -2.72 11.71
CA ASP A 301 17.37 -1.95 10.88
C ASP A 301 17.80 -2.73 9.62
N ASN A 302 16.86 -3.45 9.00
CA ASN A 302 17.04 -4.14 7.72
C ASN A 302 17.32 -3.13 6.60
N VAL A 303 18.18 -3.53 5.65
CA VAL A 303 18.54 -2.73 4.48
C VAL A 303 17.76 -3.22 3.26
N TYR A 304 16.96 -2.35 2.65
CA TYR A 304 16.24 -2.69 1.41
C TYR A 304 17.19 -2.74 0.22
N LEU A 305 17.12 -3.80 -0.57
CA LEU A 305 17.87 -3.92 -1.82
C LEU A 305 17.09 -3.24 -2.95
N LYS A 306 17.68 -2.23 -3.58
CA LYS A 306 17.02 -1.43 -4.63
C LYS A 306 16.83 -2.22 -5.93
N ARG A 307 15.68 -2.07 -6.57
CA ARG A 307 15.26 -2.84 -7.77
C ARG A 307 16.23 -2.77 -8.97
N CYS A 308 16.79 -1.60 -9.29
CA CYS A 308 17.56 -1.39 -10.54
C CYS A 308 18.99 -1.97 -10.52
N PHE A 309 19.51 -2.32 -9.33
CA PHE A 309 20.91 -2.71 -9.14
C PHE A 309 21.06 -4.02 -8.37
N THR A 310 19.98 -4.79 -8.27
CA THR A 310 19.93 -6.02 -7.47
C THR A 310 19.47 -7.18 -8.33
N SER A 311 20.14 -8.32 -8.20
CA SER A 311 19.72 -9.59 -8.78
C SER A 311 18.73 -10.33 -7.88
N ARG A 312 17.84 -11.14 -8.46
CA ARG A 312 16.94 -12.02 -7.69
C ARG A 312 17.71 -12.93 -6.70
N VAL A 313 18.91 -13.38 -7.08
CA VAL A 313 19.79 -14.17 -6.22
C VAL A 313 20.22 -13.42 -4.95
N GLN A 314 20.48 -12.10 -5.02
CA GLN A 314 20.81 -11.31 -3.83
C GLN A 314 19.60 -11.15 -2.90
N GLU A 315 18.42 -10.93 -3.47
CA GLU A 315 17.16 -10.82 -2.73
C GLU A 315 16.81 -12.12 -2.02
N ASP A 316 17.00 -13.24 -2.71
CA ASP A 316 16.76 -14.60 -2.21
C ASP A 316 17.70 -14.96 -1.05
N ARG A 317 18.96 -14.51 -1.12
CA ARG A 317 19.98 -14.77 -0.08
C ARG A 317 19.88 -13.83 1.11
N GLN A 318 19.14 -12.73 1.00
CA GLN A 318 19.05 -11.77 2.09
C GLN A 318 18.29 -12.36 3.28
N VAL A 319 19.01 -12.57 4.38
CA VAL A 319 18.43 -12.88 5.69
C VAL A 319 17.96 -11.56 6.31
N LEU A 320 16.67 -11.48 6.62
CA LEU A 320 16.08 -10.32 7.28
C LEU A 320 15.99 -10.58 8.78
N GLN A 321 16.26 -9.56 9.58
CA GLN A 321 15.83 -9.55 10.97
C GLN A 321 14.30 -9.52 11.00
N MET A 322 13.72 -10.31 11.89
CA MET A 322 12.27 -10.52 11.99
C MET A 322 11.80 -10.11 13.38
N ASP A 323 10.55 -9.64 13.46
CA ASP A 323 9.80 -9.47 14.71
C ASP A 323 10.53 -8.61 15.77
N CYS A 324 11.24 -7.56 15.31
CA CYS A 324 11.99 -6.66 16.18
C CYS A 324 11.06 -5.80 17.07
N ASP A 325 9.77 -5.73 16.75
CA ASP A 325 8.73 -5.14 17.61
C ASP A 325 8.66 -5.80 19.00
N GLN A 326 9.01 -7.09 19.09
CA GLN A 326 8.99 -7.86 20.34
C GLN A 326 10.25 -7.64 21.22
N THR A 327 11.27 -7.00 20.66
CA THR A 327 12.55 -6.75 21.35
C THR A 327 12.70 -5.32 21.86
N ALA A 328 11.73 -4.45 21.58
CA ALA A 328 11.70 -3.12 22.15
C ALA A 328 11.53 -3.24 23.69
N PRO A 329 12.37 -2.58 24.51
CA PRO A 329 12.12 -2.53 25.94
C PRO A 329 10.71 -1.98 26.15
N VAL A 330 9.92 -2.67 26.94
CA VAL A 330 8.68 -2.14 27.49
C VAL A 330 9.07 -0.86 28.23
N GLY A 331 8.94 0.29 27.55
CA GLY A 331 9.04 1.59 28.21
C GLY A 331 8.03 1.58 29.36
N PRO A 332 8.39 2.05 30.56
CA PRO A 332 7.51 1.94 31.71
C PRO A 332 6.23 2.70 31.38
N GLY A 333 5.12 1.97 31.32
CA GLY A 333 3.82 2.52 30.99
C GLY A 333 3.48 3.72 31.86
N LYS A 334 2.99 4.77 31.23
CA LYS A 334 2.12 5.79 31.81
C LYS A 334 1.15 6.28 30.75
#